data_AF-A0AAJ2SAZ4-F1
#
_entry.id   AF-A0AAJ2SAZ4-F1
#
_cell.length_a   1.000
_cell.length_b   1.000
_cell.length_c   1.000
_cell.angle_alpha   90.00
_cell.angle_beta   90.00
_cell.angle_gamma   90.00
#
_symmetry.space_group_name_H-M   'P 1'
#
loop_
_entity.id
_entity.type
_entity.pdbx_description
1 polymer ?
#
loop_
_entity_poly.entity_id
_entity_poly.type
_entity_poly.pdbx_seq_one_letter_code
_entity_poly.pdbx_strand_id
1 'polypeptide(L)'
;MEARIEKLYEQKLIGQYISMNFIENKTFQLWSGFMPRRKEIKNTVNSNLYSLEVFPVGHFDPFDPNNTFQKWAAVAVSDFNEVPSEMHTLVIPEGNYAVFTHKGSSNDAQKTYQAIFTKWLPNSAYIVDERPHFAVMTDKYKKDDPNAEEDIWIPIKNKI
;
A
#
# COMPACT_ATOMS: atom_id res chain seq x y z
N MET A 1 17.22 -10.43 0.63
CA MET A 1 15.87 -10.05 1.05
C MET A 1 14.98 -11.25 0.82
N GLU A 2 14.38 -11.76 1.88
CA GLU A 2 13.49 -12.92 1.82
C GLU A 2 12.04 -12.42 1.83
N ALA A 3 11.20 -13.02 0.99
CA ALA A 3 9.77 -12.73 0.94
C ALA A 3 9.02 -13.78 1.76
N ARG A 4 8.04 -13.35 2.57
CA ARG A 4 7.02 -14.26 3.10
C ARG A 4 5.87 -14.32 2.11
N ILE A 5 5.40 -15.51 1.76
CA ILE A 5 4.21 -15.65 0.92
C ILE A 5 3.01 -15.80 1.86
N GLU A 6 2.10 -14.86 1.81
CA GLU A 6 0.96 -14.80 2.73
C GLU A 6 -0.35 -14.72 1.95
N LYS A 7 -1.34 -15.51 2.38
CA LYS A 7 -2.71 -15.34 1.93
C LYS A 7 -3.37 -14.26 2.77
N LEU A 8 -3.76 -13.16 2.13
CA LEU A 8 -4.56 -12.11 2.74
C LEU A 8 -6.05 -12.41 2.48
N TYR A 9 -6.88 -12.32 3.52
CA TYR A 9 -8.33 -12.28 3.38
C TYR A 9 -8.80 -10.87 3.08
N GLU A 10 -9.96 -10.73 2.44
CA GLU A 10 -10.53 -9.45 2.08
C GLU A 10 -10.45 -8.43 3.23
N GLN A 11 -9.95 -7.23 2.93
CA GLN A 11 -9.89 -6.12 3.88
C GLN A 11 -10.74 -4.96 3.36
N LYS A 12 -11.58 -4.40 4.24
CA LYS A 12 -12.33 -3.17 3.98
C LYS A 12 -11.58 -2.00 4.56
N LEU A 13 -11.36 -0.96 3.77
CA LEU A 13 -10.64 0.22 4.16
C LEU A 13 -11.48 1.48 3.97
N ILE A 14 -11.34 2.44 4.87
CA ILE A 14 -11.79 3.82 4.69
C ILE A 14 -10.57 4.73 4.75
N GLY A 15 -10.50 5.68 3.82
CA GLY A 15 -9.37 6.59 3.73
C GLY A 15 -9.59 7.74 2.77
N GLN A 16 -8.50 8.42 2.45
CA GLN A 16 -8.45 9.42 1.39
C GLN A 16 -7.51 8.93 0.28
N TYR A 17 -7.74 9.43 -0.93
CA TYR A 17 -6.81 9.20 -2.04
C TYR A 17 -6.54 10.47 -2.81
N ILE A 18 -5.36 10.52 -3.44
CA ILE A 18 -4.99 11.52 -4.43
C ILE A 18 -4.51 10.77 -5.67
N SER A 19 -4.97 11.22 -6.84
CA SER A 19 -4.40 10.78 -8.11
C SER A 19 -3.05 11.48 -8.31
N MET A 20 -2.00 10.70 -8.50
CA MET A 20 -0.64 11.18 -8.70
C MET A 20 0.10 10.28 -9.70
N ASN A 21 1.32 10.63 -10.07
CA ASN A 21 2.21 9.78 -10.85
C ASN A 21 3.58 9.70 -10.18
N PHE A 22 4.51 8.95 -10.76
CA PHE A 22 5.82 8.74 -10.14
C PHE A 22 6.71 10.00 -10.14
N ILE A 23 6.39 11.01 -10.96
CA ILE A 23 7.12 12.28 -11.05
C ILE A 23 6.59 13.27 -10.01
N GLU A 24 5.27 13.43 -9.94
CA GLU A 24 4.58 14.35 -9.03
C GLU A 24 4.10 13.63 -7.77
N ASN A 25 5.03 13.36 -6.84
CA ASN A 25 4.69 12.70 -5.60
C ASN A 25 3.93 13.63 -4.63
N LYS A 26 2.65 13.32 -4.37
CA LYS A 26 1.76 14.08 -3.46
C LYS A 26 1.50 13.33 -2.13
N THR A 27 2.35 12.35 -1.78
CA THR A 27 2.18 11.49 -0.59
C THR A 27 2.16 12.31 0.70
N PHE A 28 3.04 13.30 0.86
CA PHE A 28 3.03 14.14 2.06
C PHE A 28 1.73 14.94 2.21
N GLN A 29 1.20 15.51 1.12
CA GLN A 29 -0.07 16.22 1.10
C GLN A 29 -1.22 15.30 1.51
N LEU A 30 -1.28 14.10 0.93
CA LEU A 30 -2.28 13.08 1.24
C LEU A 30 -2.30 12.76 2.74
N TRP A 31 -1.14 12.38 3.30
CA TRP A 31 -1.05 12.01 4.72
C TRP A 31 -1.34 13.19 5.66
N SER A 32 -0.91 14.40 5.29
CA SER A 32 -1.19 15.61 6.08
C SER A 32 -2.69 15.94 6.13
N GLY A 33 -3.45 15.63 5.07
CA GLY A 33 -4.90 15.76 5.05
C GLY A 33 -5.63 14.65 5.81
N PHE A 34 -5.16 13.41 5.69
CA PHE A 34 -5.83 12.25 6.28
C PHE A 34 -5.64 12.15 7.80
N MET A 35 -4.42 12.35 8.30
CA MET A 35 -4.09 12.06 9.71
C MET A 35 -4.91 12.84 10.74
N PRO A 36 -5.20 14.15 10.59
CA PRO A 36 -6.05 14.89 11.52
C PRO A 36 -7.49 14.38 11.58
N ARG A 37 -7.98 13.81 10.47
CA ARG A 37 -9.35 13.34 10.28
C ARG A 37 -9.54 11.86 10.55
N ARG A 38 -8.46 11.08 10.65
CA ARG A 38 -8.47 9.63 10.95
C ARG A 38 -9.45 9.25 12.07
N LYS A 39 -9.50 10.06 13.15
CA LYS A 39 -10.36 9.83 14.33
C LYS A 39 -11.88 9.94 14.05
N GLU A 40 -12.28 10.44 12.88
CA GLU A 40 -13.66 10.46 12.43
C GLU A 40 -14.16 9.05 12.10
N ILE A 41 -13.27 8.14 11.68
CA ILE A 41 -13.58 6.73 11.42
C ILE A 41 -13.70 5.98 12.75
N LYS A 42 -14.89 5.46 13.06
CA LYS A 42 -15.20 4.89 14.40
C LYS A 42 -15.07 3.38 14.47
N ASN A 43 -15.23 2.67 13.36
CA ASN A 43 -15.30 1.22 13.27
C ASN A 43 -13.98 0.59 12.81
N THR A 44 -12.84 1.14 13.24
CA THR A 44 -11.52 0.62 12.87
C THR A 44 -11.26 -0.75 13.52
N VAL A 45 -10.81 -1.73 12.75
CA VAL A 45 -10.53 -3.09 13.27
C VAL A 45 -9.17 -3.21 13.94
N ASN A 46 -8.25 -2.31 13.61
CA ASN A 46 -6.94 -2.17 14.24
C ASN A 46 -6.45 -0.73 14.07
N SER A 47 -5.28 -0.48 14.63
CA SER A 47 -4.62 0.82 14.64
C SER A 47 -3.61 1.01 13.50
N ASN A 48 -3.45 0.02 12.62
CA ASN A 48 -2.51 0.08 11.50
C ASN A 48 -2.93 1.14 10.49
N LEU A 49 -1.92 1.73 9.85
CA LEU A 49 -2.06 2.66 8.75
C LEU A 49 -1.69 1.95 7.45
N TYR A 50 -2.52 2.12 6.42
CA TYR A 50 -2.34 1.54 5.10
C TYR A 50 -1.97 2.63 4.10
N SER A 51 -0.84 2.43 3.44
CA SER A 51 -0.35 3.26 2.34
C SER A 51 -0.48 2.44 1.06
N LEU A 52 -1.48 2.73 0.22
CA LEU A 52 -1.77 1.87 -0.95
C LEU A 52 -1.55 2.59 -2.27
N GLU A 53 -1.23 1.79 -3.29
CA GLU A 53 -1.13 2.18 -4.68
C GLU A 53 -2.12 1.33 -5.48
N VAL A 54 -3.13 1.99 -6.04
CA VAL A 54 -4.11 1.37 -6.95
C VAL A 54 -3.78 1.81 -8.37
N PHE A 55 -3.22 0.89 -9.12
CA PHE A 55 -2.84 1.10 -10.52
C PHE A 55 -3.99 0.72 -11.45
N PRO A 56 -4.23 1.48 -12.54
CA PRO A 56 -5.05 1.03 -13.64
C PRO A 56 -4.54 -0.30 -14.24
N VAL A 57 -5.45 -1.07 -14.84
CA VAL A 57 -5.10 -2.26 -15.63
C VAL A 57 -4.09 -1.87 -16.72
N GLY A 58 -3.03 -2.68 -16.89
CA GLY A 58 -1.98 -2.41 -17.88
C GLY A 58 -1.05 -1.23 -17.57
N HIS A 59 -1.09 -0.65 -16.36
CA HIS A 59 -0.27 0.54 -16.01
C HIS A 59 1.24 0.37 -16.26
N PHE A 60 1.75 -0.85 -16.24
CA PHE A 60 3.17 -1.17 -16.40
C PHE A 60 3.55 -1.68 -17.81
N ASP A 61 2.62 -1.73 -18.77
CA ASP A 61 2.86 -2.26 -20.11
C ASP A 61 2.31 -1.35 -21.24
N PRO A 62 3.13 -0.43 -21.79
CA PRO A 62 4.48 -0.08 -21.35
C PRO A 62 4.47 0.80 -20.10
N PHE A 63 5.55 0.74 -19.32
CA PHE A 63 5.73 1.64 -18.19
C PHE A 63 5.99 3.08 -18.66
N ASP A 64 5.18 4.02 -18.16
CA ASP A 64 5.41 5.46 -18.26
C ASP A 64 5.29 6.09 -16.85
N PRO A 65 6.33 6.76 -16.31
CA PRO A 65 6.28 7.39 -15.00
C PRO A 65 5.28 8.55 -14.91
N ASN A 66 4.76 9.05 -16.03
CA ASN A 66 3.69 10.05 -16.08
C ASN A 66 2.30 9.45 -15.90
N ASN A 67 2.13 8.13 -16.09
CA ASN A 67 0.85 7.47 -15.90
C ASN A 67 0.38 7.65 -14.47
N THR A 68 -0.88 8.04 -14.31
CA THR A 68 -1.45 8.29 -12.99
C THR A 68 -1.94 7.00 -12.34
N PHE A 69 -1.80 6.96 -11.03
CA PHE A 69 -2.39 5.95 -10.15
C PHE A 69 -3.00 6.65 -8.93
N GLN A 70 -3.83 5.93 -8.18
CA GLN A 70 -4.36 6.45 -6.92
C GLN A 70 -3.44 6.04 -5.78
N LYS A 71 -2.91 7.03 -5.05
CA LYS A 71 -2.28 6.79 -3.75
C LYS A 71 -3.32 6.96 -2.66
N TRP A 72 -3.38 6.00 -1.75
CA TRP A 72 -4.31 6.00 -0.63
C TRP A 72 -3.58 6.09 0.71
N ALA A 73 -4.21 6.80 1.65
CA ALA A 73 -3.93 6.74 3.07
C ALA A 73 -5.21 6.31 3.77
N ALA A 74 -5.19 5.15 4.43
CA ALA A 74 -6.40 4.50 4.92
C ALA A 74 -6.17 3.71 6.22
N VAL A 75 -7.29 3.31 6.83
CA VAL A 75 -7.35 2.38 7.96
C VAL A 75 -8.34 1.26 7.65
N ALA A 76 -8.12 0.09 8.23
CA ALA A 76 -9.03 -1.04 8.08
C ALA A 76 -10.26 -0.88 8.98
N VAL A 77 -11.43 -1.23 8.45
CA VAL A 77 -12.74 -1.09 9.10
C VAL A 77 -13.55 -2.39 9.00
N SER A 78 -14.51 -2.58 9.90
CA SER A 78 -15.39 -3.76 9.89
C SER A 78 -16.43 -3.74 8.77
N ASP A 79 -16.88 -2.55 8.40
CA ASP A 79 -18.00 -2.30 7.49
C ASP A 79 -17.94 -0.86 6.93
N PHE A 80 -18.87 -0.54 6.03
CA PHE A 80 -18.97 0.77 5.37
C PHE A 80 -20.25 1.55 5.76
N ASN A 81 -20.84 1.24 6.92
CA ASN A 81 -22.11 1.87 7.32
C ASN A 81 -21.96 3.37 7.60
N GLU A 82 -20.81 3.78 8.14
CA GLU A 82 -20.48 5.17 8.44
C GLU A 82 -19.17 5.57 7.77
N VAL A 83 -19.27 6.28 6.65
CA VAL A 83 -18.12 6.85 5.94
C VAL A 83 -18.11 8.36 6.17
N PRO A 84 -17.07 8.93 6.82
CA PRO A 84 -16.96 10.37 6.98
C PRO A 84 -16.97 11.11 5.65
N SER A 85 -17.50 12.34 5.63
CA SER A 85 -17.54 13.16 4.41
C SER A 85 -16.14 13.32 3.82
N GLU A 86 -16.00 13.27 2.49
CA GLU A 86 -14.72 13.38 1.75
C GLU A 86 -13.71 12.26 2.06
N MET A 87 -14.18 11.14 2.62
CA MET A 87 -13.46 9.87 2.63
C MET A 87 -14.09 8.89 1.66
N HIS A 88 -13.31 7.90 1.26
CA HIS A 88 -13.68 6.90 0.28
C HIS A 88 -13.42 5.50 0.84
N THR A 89 -14.15 4.53 0.31
CA THR A 89 -14.01 3.11 0.63
C THR A 89 -13.12 2.41 -0.39
N LEU A 90 -12.27 1.50 0.06
CA LEU A 90 -11.47 0.62 -0.78
C LEU A 90 -11.53 -0.79 -0.23
N VAL A 91 -11.69 -1.79 -1.10
CA VAL A 91 -11.57 -3.20 -0.74
C VAL A 91 -10.23 -3.71 -1.25
N ILE A 92 -9.41 -4.28 -0.37
CA ILE A 92 -8.31 -5.15 -0.79
C ILE A 92 -8.91 -6.54 -0.96
N PRO A 93 -9.02 -7.08 -2.18
CA PRO A 93 -9.58 -8.42 -2.39
C PRO A 93 -8.65 -9.50 -1.80
N GLU A 94 -9.22 -10.65 -1.47
CA GLU A 94 -8.42 -11.78 -0.98
C GLU A 94 -7.41 -12.26 -2.04
N GLY A 95 -6.32 -12.88 -1.59
CA GLY A 95 -5.38 -13.56 -2.46
C GLY A 95 -3.97 -13.60 -1.89
N ASN A 96 -3.04 -14.09 -2.70
CA ASN A 96 -1.65 -14.24 -2.28
C ASN A 96 -0.87 -12.94 -2.48
N TYR A 97 0.01 -12.66 -1.52
CA TYR A 97 0.92 -11.53 -1.50
C TYR A 97 2.34 -12.01 -1.17
N ALA A 98 3.33 -11.38 -1.80
CA ALA A 98 4.70 -11.42 -1.34
C ALA A 98 4.90 -10.27 -0.35
N VAL A 99 5.28 -10.60 0.88
CA VAL A 99 5.44 -9.66 1.99
C VAL A 99 6.92 -9.48 2.29
N PHE A 100 7.35 -8.22 2.35
CA PHE A 100 8.72 -7.82 2.64
C PHE A 100 8.73 -6.86 3.81
N THR A 101 9.42 -7.21 4.89
CA THR A 101 9.64 -6.28 6.00
C THR A 101 10.76 -5.31 5.61
N HIS A 102 10.38 -4.06 5.34
CA HIS A 102 11.31 -2.96 5.17
C HIS A 102 11.74 -2.45 6.54
N LYS A 103 13.05 -2.26 6.73
CA LYS A 103 13.60 -1.62 7.93
C LYS A 103 14.34 -0.36 7.51
N GLY A 104 14.01 0.76 8.11
CA GLY A 104 14.64 2.04 7.82
C GLY A 104 13.64 3.13 7.48
N SER A 105 14.17 4.27 7.06
CA SER A 105 13.33 5.44 6.76
C SER A 105 12.41 5.17 5.57
N SER A 106 11.29 5.91 5.51
CA SER A 106 10.40 5.90 4.34
C SER A 106 11.12 6.34 3.05
N ASN A 107 12.19 7.13 3.15
CA ASN A 107 13.02 7.51 2.00
C ASN A 107 13.80 6.32 1.42
N ASP A 108 14.09 5.30 2.22
CA ASP A 108 14.77 4.09 1.77
C ASP A 108 13.82 3.04 1.21
N ALA A 109 12.50 3.18 1.42
CA ALA A 109 11.50 2.25 0.89
C ALA A 109 11.59 2.13 -0.64
N GLN A 110 11.96 3.21 -1.34
CA GLN A 110 12.22 3.18 -2.78
C GLN A 110 13.28 2.14 -3.17
N LYS A 111 14.35 2.00 -2.38
CA LYS A 111 15.41 1.00 -2.64
C LYS A 111 14.87 -0.42 -2.44
N THR A 112 13.97 -0.59 -1.46
CA THR A 112 13.29 -1.87 -1.22
C THR A 112 12.38 -2.23 -2.39
N TYR A 113 11.52 -1.31 -2.86
CA TYR A 113 10.72 -1.53 -4.06
C TYR A 113 11.58 -1.84 -5.28
N GLN A 114 12.67 -1.09 -5.50
CA GLN A 114 13.61 -1.37 -6.58
C GLN A 114 14.16 -2.79 -6.49
N ALA A 115 14.60 -3.24 -5.31
CA ALA A 115 15.10 -4.58 -5.10
C ALA A 115 14.02 -5.66 -5.34
N ILE A 116 12.78 -5.40 -4.94
CA ILE A 116 11.65 -6.31 -5.19
C ILE A 116 11.46 -6.48 -6.70
N PHE A 117 11.25 -5.39 -7.44
CA PHE A 117 10.86 -5.46 -8.84
C PHE A 117 12.01 -5.79 -9.80
N THR A 118 13.25 -5.43 -9.48
CA THR A 118 14.40 -5.66 -10.38
C THR A 118 15.21 -6.91 -10.06
N LYS A 119 15.11 -7.43 -8.83
CA LYS A 119 15.89 -8.61 -8.39
C LYS A 119 15.01 -9.76 -7.96
N TRP A 120 14.13 -9.57 -6.97
CA TRP A 120 13.36 -10.68 -6.41
C TRP A 120 12.32 -11.22 -7.39
N LEU A 121 11.45 -10.35 -7.91
CA LEU A 121 10.30 -10.73 -8.73
C LEU A 121 10.71 -11.45 -10.03
N PRO A 122 11.70 -10.96 -10.83
CA PRO A 122 12.13 -11.65 -12.03
C PRO A 122 12.67 -13.06 -11.77
N ASN A 123 13.32 -13.28 -10.61
CA ASN A 123 13.89 -14.56 -10.20
C ASN A 123 12.92 -15.43 -9.36
N SER A 124 11.71 -14.96 -9.11
CA SER A 124 10.69 -15.70 -8.37
C SER A 124 9.83 -16.59 -9.28
N ALA A 125 9.00 -17.46 -8.71
CA ALA A 125 7.97 -18.21 -9.43
C ALA A 125 6.69 -17.38 -9.72
N TYR A 126 6.71 -16.08 -9.47
CA TYR A 126 5.50 -15.24 -9.44
C TYR A 126 5.57 -14.06 -10.41
N ILE A 127 4.39 -13.60 -10.82
CA ILE A 127 4.16 -12.30 -11.48
C ILE A 127 3.27 -11.42 -10.60
N VAL A 128 3.33 -10.11 -10.83
CA VAL A 128 2.43 -9.15 -10.17
C VAL A 128 1.00 -9.41 -10.62
N ASP A 129 0.08 -9.31 -9.68
CA ASP A 129 -1.35 -9.40 -9.94
C ASP A 129 -2.01 -8.02 -9.92
N GLU A 130 -3.14 -7.87 -10.61
CA GLU A 130 -3.82 -6.58 -10.80
C GLU A 130 -4.68 -6.20 -9.58
N ARG A 131 -4.01 -6.03 -8.44
CA ARG A 131 -4.60 -5.68 -7.14
C ARG A 131 -3.82 -4.53 -6.50
N PRO A 132 -4.36 -3.88 -5.45
CA PRO A 132 -3.63 -2.84 -4.74
C PRO A 132 -2.31 -3.36 -4.17
N HIS A 133 -1.25 -2.59 -4.38
CA HIS A 133 0.00 -2.74 -3.64
C HIS A 133 -0.13 -1.91 -2.37
N PHE A 134 0.46 -2.34 -1.25
CA PHE A 134 0.37 -1.54 -0.04
C PHE A 134 1.50 -1.78 0.95
N ALA A 135 1.78 -0.76 1.76
CA ALA A 135 2.58 -0.88 2.96
C ALA A 135 1.68 -0.75 4.20
N VAL A 136 1.95 -1.58 5.21
CA VAL A 136 1.28 -1.54 6.51
C VAL A 136 2.25 -1.02 7.56
N MET A 137 1.88 0.11 8.17
CA MET A 137 2.58 0.69 9.31
C MET A 137 1.80 0.37 10.58
N THR A 138 2.40 -0.44 11.45
CA THR A 138 1.81 -0.78 12.76
C THR A 138 2.04 0.35 13.77
N ASP A 139 1.48 0.24 14.98
CA ASP A 139 1.69 1.21 16.07
C ASP A 139 3.15 1.39 16.49
N LYS A 140 4.03 0.47 16.10
CA LYS A 140 5.47 0.57 16.34
C LYS A 140 6.16 1.50 15.34
N TYR A 141 5.49 1.86 14.24
CA TYR A 141 6.06 2.71 13.21
C TYR A 141 6.28 4.14 13.72
N LYS A 142 7.48 4.65 13.51
CA LYS A 142 7.87 6.02 13.80
C LYS A 142 8.58 6.57 12.57
N LYS A 143 7.99 7.58 11.93
CA LYS A 143 8.41 8.10 10.61
C LYS A 143 9.91 8.37 10.46
N ASP A 144 10.55 8.85 11.53
CA ASP A 144 11.96 9.24 11.55
C ASP A 144 12.84 8.29 12.39
N ASP A 145 12.30 7.14 12.80
CA ASP A 145 13.08 6.12 13.51
C ASP A 145 13.83 5.26 12.47
N PRO A 146 15.16 5.16 12.54
CA PRO A 146 15.93 4.29 11.65
C PRO A 146 15.59 2.80 11.84
N ASN A 147 14.90 2.44 12.91
CA ASN A 147 14.37 1.10 13.16
C ASN A 147 12.87 0.98 12.87
N ALA A 148 12.27 1.97 12.22
CA ALA A 148 10.90 1.85 11.74
C ALA A 148 10.79 0.64 10.82
N GLU A 149 9.76 -0.16 11.05
CA GLU A 149 9.44 -1.31 10.23
C GLU A 149 8.08 -1.09 9.57
N GLU A 150 8.02 -1.36 8.27
CA GLU A 150 6.79 -1.44 7.51
C GLU A 150 6.80 -2.73 6.68
N ASP A 151 5.67 -3.43 6.65
CA ASP A 151 5.53 -4.59 5.78
C ASP A 151 4.98 -4.11 4.43
N ILE A 152 5.72 -4.39 3.36
CA ILE A 152 5.36 -4.11 1.97
C ILE A 152 4.71 -5.36 1.37
N TRP A 153 3.48 -5.22 0.90
CA TRP A 153 2.64 -6.27 0.35
C TRP A 153 2.50 -6.07 -1.16
N ILE A 154 3.08 -7.00 -1.93
CA ILE A 154 3.02 -7.02 -3.38
C ILE A 154 2.06 -8.14 -3.82
N PRO A 155 0.96 -7.83 -4.51
CA PRO A 155 0.01 -8.84 -4.96
C PRO A 155 0.67 -9.72 -6.03
N ILE A 156 0.55 -11.03 -5.87
CA ILE A 156 1.21 -12.00 -6.74
C ILE A 156 0.26 -13.10 -7.21
N LYS A 157 0.59 -13.67 -8.38
CA LYS A 157 0.07 -14.93 -8.91
C LYS A 157 1.22 -15.75 -9.48
N ASN A 158 1.01 -17.06 -9.65
CA ASN A 158 2.05 -17.93 -10.22
C ASN A 158 2.36 -17.52 -11.67
N LYS A 159 3.64 -17.62 -12.05
CA LYS A 159 4.03 -17.70 -13.46
C LYS A 159 3.39 -18.97 -14.03
N ILE A 160 2.63 -18.81 -15.11
CA ILE A 160 2.12 -19.95 -15.90
C ILE A 160 3.29 -20.47 -16.75
#